data_AF-E2ZBY6-F1
#
_entry.id   AF-E2ZBY6-F1
#
_cell.length_a   1.000
_cell.length_b   1.000
_cell.length_c   1.000
_cell.angle_alpha   90.00
_cell.angle_beta   90.00
_cell.angle_gamma   90.00
#
_symmetry.space_group_name_H-M   'P 1'
#
loop_
_entity.id
_entity.type
_entity.pdbx_description
1 polymer ?
#
loop_
_entity_poly.entity_id
_entity_poly.type
_entity_poly.pdbx_seq_one_letter_code
_entity_poly.pdbx_strand_id
1 'polypeptide(L)' 'MATLMQKDVLLEGVFQALGYAHGANADEATINELQELKQKLYGSKPEDLDFQEIISYIKENIEKYKG' A
#
# COMPACT_ATOMS: atom_id res chain seq x y z
N MET A 1 -12.08 -0.73 10.25
CA MET A 1 -12.02 -2.20 10.31
C MET A 1 -12.10 -2.75 8.90
N ALA A 2 -11.16 -3.58 8.48
CA ALA A 2 -11.17 -4.26 7.20
C ALA A 2 -11.69 -5.70 7.34
N THR A 3 -12.27 -6.24 6.28
CA THR A 3 -12.51 -7.68 6.12
C THR A 3 -11.26 -8.40 5.60
N LEU A 4 -11.24 -9.74 5.64
CA LEU A 4 -10.18 -10.54 5.02
C LEU A 4 -9.97 -10.18 3.54
N MET A 5 -11.05 -10.10 2.77
CA MET A 5 -10.99 -9.72 1.34
C MET A 5 -10.45 -8.30 1.15
N GLN A 6 -10.83 -7.36 2.01
CA GLN A 6 -10.31 -6.00 1.97
C GLN A 6 -8.81 -5.96 2.29
N LYS A 7 -8.32 -6.78 3.23
CA LYS A 7 -6.89 -6.91 3.50
C LYS A 7 -6.12 -7.41 2.27
N ASP A 8 -6.66 -8.38 1.54
CA ASP A 8 -6.05 -8.88 0.31
C ASP A 8 -5.95 -7.78 -0.76
N VAL A 9 -7.00 -6.96 -0.92
CA VAL A 9 -6.99 -5.80 -1.81
C VAL A 9 -5.92 -4.77 -1.41
N LEU A 10 -5.75 -4.51 -0.12
CA LEU A 10 -4.69 -3.61 0.37
C LEU A 10 -3.29 -4.16 0.06
N LEU A 11 -3.09 -5.47 0.23
CA LEU A 11 -1.82 -6.13 -0.10
C LEU A 11 -1.50 -6.01 -1.59
N GLU A 12 -2.44 -6.34 -2.46
CA GLU A 12 -2.27 -6.21 -3.91
C GLU A 12 -1.96 -4.75 -4.30
N GLY A 13 -2.71 -3.81 -3.74
CA GLY A 13 -2.53 -2.39 -4.00
C GLY A 13 -1.15 -1.88 -3.57
N VAL A 14 -0.64 -2.26 -2.39
CA VAL A 14 0.71 -1.80 -1.95
C VAL A 14 1.82 -2.41 -2.80
N PHE A 15 1.67 -3.65 -3.28
CA PHE A 15 2.62 -4.24 -4.23
C PHE A 15 2.63 -3.48 -5.56
N GLN A 16 1.46 -3.11 -6.06
CA GLN A 16 1.34 -2.31 -7.28
C GLN A 16 1.96 -0.92 -7.10
N ALA A 17 1.68 -0.25 -5.98
CA ALA A 17 2.27 1.06 -5.65
C ALA A 17 3.80 1.00 -5.60
N LEU A 18 4.38 -0.03 -4.95
CA LEU A 18 5.82 -0.26 -4.92
C LEU A 18 6.40 -0.46 -6.33
N GLY A 19 5.72 -1.25 -7.17
CA GLY A 19 6.15 -1.47 -8.56
C GLY A 19 6.21 -0.18 -9.36
N TYR A 20 5.19 0.67 -9.27
CA TYR A 20 5.18 1.98 -9.93
C TYR A 20 6.23 2.93 -9.34
N ALA A 21 6.35 3.02 -8.02
CA ALA A 21 7.34 3.88 -7.38
C ALA A 21 8.78 3.49 -7.77
N HIS A 22 9.09 2.20 -7.84
CA HIS A 22 10.38 1.72 -8.35
C HIS A 22 10.57 2.06 -9.83
N GLY A 23 9.56 1.83 -10.68
CA GLY A 23 9.63 2.16 -12.11
C GLY A 23 9.81 3.66 -12.38
N ALA A 24 9.27 4.52 -11.52
CA ALA A 24 9.38 5.96 -11.60
C ALA A 24 10.65 6.54 -10.95
N ASN A 25 11.54 5.70 -10.40
CA ASN A 25 12.70 6.12 -9.60
C ASN A 25 12.32 7.08 -8.46
N ALA A 26 11.24 6.76 -7.73
CA ALA A 26 10.86 7.49 -6.52
C ALA A 26 12.00 7.54 -5.50
N ASP A 27 11.97 8.54 -4.63
CA ASP A 27 12.96 8.67 -3.56
C ASP A 27 12.91 7.48 -2.58
N GLU A 28 14.05 7.22 -1.94
CA GLU A 28 14.22 6.10 -1.02
C GLU A 28 13.24 6.15 0.17
N ALA A 29 12.86 7.36 0.63
CA ALA A 29 11.91 7.50 1.73
C ALA A 29 10.52 6.99 1.32
N THR A 30 10.02 7.38 0.14
CA THR A 30 8.76 6.85 -0.41
C THR A 30 8.79 5.32 -0.53
N ILE A 31 9.89 4.76 -1.05
CA ILE A 31 10.04 3.30 -1.18
C ILE A 31 9.99 2.62 0.19
N ASN A 32 10.68 3.17 1.18
CA ASN A 32 10.70 2.64 2.53
C ASN A 32 9.31 2.72 3.20
N GLU A 33 8.60 3.83 3.07
CA GLU A 33 7.23 3.98 3.59
C GLU A 33 6.27 2.92 3.02
N LEU A 34 6.30 2.69 1.70
CA LEU A 34 5.48 1.66 1.07
C LEU A 34 5.90 0.24 1.49
N GLN A 35 7.19 -0.01 1.72
CA GLN A 35 7.66 -1.29 2.26
C GLN A 35 7.20 -1.51 3.70
N GLU A 36 7.26 -0.49 4.55
CA GLU A 36 6.76 -0.54 5.93
C GLU A 36 5.25 -0.80 5.95
N LEU A 37 4.50 -0.12 5.07
CA LEU A 37 3.07 -0.37 4.92
C LEU A 37 2.79 -1.82 4.52
N LYS A 38 3.56 -2.38 3.58
CA LYS A 38 3.46 -3.79 3.20
C LYS A 38 3.69 -4.72 4.40
N GLN A 39 4.73 -4.48 5.19
CA GLN A 39 5.02 -5.30 6.39
C GLN A 39 3.89 -5.19 7.42
N LYS A 40 3.37 -3.99 7.67
CA LYS A 40 2.21 -3.76 8.53
C LYS A 40 1.00 -4.56 8.06
N LEU A 41 0.68 -4.51 6.76
CA LEU A 41 -0.43 -5.26 6.20
C LEU A 41 -0.24 -6.77 6.38
N TYR A 42 0.96 -7.32 6.15
CA TYR A 42 1.19 -8.75 6.41
C TYR A 42 1.00 -9.13 7.88
N GLY A 43 1.54 -8.34 8.81
CA GLY A 43 1.54 -8.64 10.25
C GLY A 43 0.21 -8.37 10.98
N SER A 44 -0.66 -7.52 10.45
CA SER A 44 -1.91 -7.14 11.13
C SER A 44 -3.06 -8.10 10.86
N LYS A 45 -4.02 -8.21 11.80
CA LYS A 45 -5.33 -8.80 11.48
C LYS A 45 -6.13 -7.81 10.64
N PRO A 46 -7.06 -8.27 9.78
CA PRO A 46 -7.94 -7.36 9.03
C PRO A 46 -8.70 -6.38 9.94
N GLU A 47 -9.09 -6.87 11.11
CA GLU A 47 -9.88 -6.11 12.08
C GLU A 47 -9.17 -4.82 12.56
N ASP A 48 -7.84 -4.87 12.60
CA ASP A 48 -6.97 -3.79 13.07
C ASP A 48 -6.66 -2.75 11.98
N LEU A 49 -7.12 -2.98 10.75
CA LEU A 49 -6.83 -2.11 9.61
C LEU A 49 -7.99 -1.16 9.34
N ASP A 50 -7.66 0.12 9.12
CA ASP A 50 -8.58 1.06 8.52
C ASP A 50 -8.50 0.92 6.99
N PHE A 51 -9.46 0.21 6.41
CA PHE A 51 -9.46 -0.02 4.97
C PHE A 51 -9.55 1.29 4.18
N GLN A 52 -10.39 2.24 4.59
CA GLN A 52 -10.65 3.45 3.81
C GLN A 52 -9.44 4.39 3.82
N GLU A 53 -8.80 4.53 4.97
CA GLU A 53 -7.57 5.31 5.10
C GLU A 53 -6.46 4.70 4.24
N ILE A 54 -6.20 3.41 4.41
CA ILE A 54 -5.05 2.76 3.77
C ILE A 54 -5.26 2.65 2.25
N ILE A 55 -6.46 2.30 1.77
CA ILE A 55 -6.71 2.20 0.33
C ILE A 55 -6.60 3.57 -0.35
N SER A 56 -6.95 4.66 0.33
CA SER A 56 -6.82 6.01 -0.21
C SER A 56 -5.34 6.37 -0.39
N TYR A 57 -4.52 6.15 0.63
CA TYR A 57 -3.07 6.35 0.55
C TYR A 57 -2.40 5.51 -0.55
N ILE A 58 -2.79 4.24 -0.69
CA ILE A 58 -2.28 3.36 -1.75
C ILE A 58 -2.65 3.90 -3.14
N LYS A 59 -3.91 4.29 -3.34
CA LYS A 59 -4.38 4.84 -4.63
C LYS A 59 -3.67 6.14 -4.98
N GLU A 60 -3.46 7.03 -4.02
CA GLU A 60 -2.71 8.27 -4.23
C GLU A 60 -1.28 7.99 -4.71
N ASN A 61 -0.59 7.02 -4.10
CA ASN A 61 0.75 6.63 -4.53
C ASN A 61 0.75 5.95 -5.92
N ILE A 62 -0.24 5.11 -6.22
CA ILE A 62 -0.39 4.54 -7.56
C ILE A 62 -0.55 5.67 -8.59
N GLU A 63 -1.52 6.58 -8.41
CA GLU A 63 -1.77 7.65 -9.36
C GLU A 63 -0.58 8.61 -9.50
N LYS A 64 0.19 8.84 -8.42
CA LYS A 64 1.39 9.66 -8.44
C LYS A 64 2.52 9.06 -9.29
N TYR A 65 2.69 7.73 -9.30
CA TYR A 65 3.85 7.07 -9.92
C TYR A 65 3.52 6.22 -11.15
N LYS A 66 2.24 6.01 -11.48
CA LYS A 66 1.80 5.23 -12.65
C LYS A 66 2.17 5.86 -13.99
N GLY A 67 2.40 7.18 -14.01
CA GLY A 67 2.75 7.95 -15.21
C GLY A 67 1.56 8.64 -15.86
#